data_AF-A0A085WXQ4-F1
#
_entry.id   AF-A0A085WXQ4-F1
#
_cell.length_a   1.000
_cell.length_b   1.000
_cell.length_c   1.000
_cell.angle_alpha   90.00
_cell.angle_beta   90.00
_cell.angle_gamma   90.00
#
_symmetry.space_group_name_H-M   'P 1'
#
loop_
_entity.id
_entity.type
_entity.pdbx_description
1 polymer ?
#
loop_
_entity_poly.entity_id
_entity_poly.type
_entity_poly.pdbx_seq_one_letter_code
_entity_poly.pdbx_strand_id
1 'polypeptide(L)'
;MAEQPIQNCEVRFQFQCPKQWDALQSTAEPGVRACSQCQKSVYFCQSAEEAAQHAQLGHCIAVPSWLSAPQDSPEEFERLQELARQHGMPAVRLRGFRPDPELLKRVGLEVARKYTVLPVGQSGSVITLALSDPTNRMAIDDVMFYTGYNVKPVVASQREILSVIDRATQEDKSHIDVGVVDERAFLNPKPTPARLSLVSEDGVEWYVHRDRFVIGRGKDCDFQPDSRILSRHHAVIVREGEDYFLEDLASTSGVWLGRERLQGRHRLGPGDEFTLADVKLRAQFRG
;
A
#
# COMPACT_ATOMS: atom_id res chain seq x y z
N MET A 1 12.77 -4.19 30.14
CA MET A 1 13.05 -3.24 29.04
C MET A 1 13.17 -4.07 27.78
N ALA A 2 12.26 -3.91 26.83
CA ALA A 2 12.22 -4.74 25.62
C ALA A 2 13.39 -4.38 24.70
N GLU A 3 14.10 -5.43 24.25
CA GLU A 3 15.35 -5.39 23.52
C GLU A 3 15.15 -4.88 22.09
N GLN A 4 16.10 -4.06 21.60
CA GLN A 4 16.10 -3.59 20.23
C GLN A 4 16.42 -4.76 19.29
N PRO A 5 15.55 -5.11 18.34
CA PRO A 5 15.85 -6.17 17.39
C PRO A 5 16.92 -5.72 16.40
N ILE A 6 17.83 -6.62 16.07
CA ILE A 6 18.63 -6.54 14.84
C ILE A 6 17.65 -6.39 13.68
N GLN A 7 17.97 -5.52 12.71
CA GLN A 7 17.04 -5.13 11.64
C GLN A 7 16.34 -6.33 11.00
N ASN A 8 14.99 -6.37 11.06
CA ASN A 8 14.14 -7.41 10.46
C ASN A 8 14.43 -8.84 10.93
N CYS A 9 15.09 -9.01 12.09
CA CYS A 9 15.32 -10.31 12.69
C CYS A 9 14.12 -10.67 13.58
N GLU A 10 13.40 -11.74 13.23
CA GLU A 10 12.27 -12.27 14.02
C GLU A 10 12.73 -13.00 15.29
N VAL A 11 14.03 -13.25 15.43
CA VAL A 11 14.61 -13.94 16.58
C VAL A 11 14.66 -12.99 17.78
N ARG A 12 14.01 -13.39 18.87
CA ARG A 12 14.13 -12.71 20.16
C ARG A 12 15.42 -13.15 20.82
N PHE A 13 16.35 -12.22 20.98
CA PHE A 13 17.57 -12.46 21.72
C PHE A 13 17.24 -12.67 23.20
N GLN A 14 18.08 -13.44 23.88
CA GLN A 14 17.88 -13.72 25.31
C GLN A 14 18.35 -12.54 26.17
N PHE A 15 19.41 -11.86 25.74
CA PHE A 15 19.95 -10.64 26.32
C PHE A 15 20.98 -10.01 25.37
N GLN A 16 21.18 -8.69 25.49
CA GLN A 16 22.25 -7.97 24.81
C GLN A 16 23.50 -7.90 25.71
N CYS A 17 24.62 -8.46 25.24
CA CYS A 17 25.90 -8.37 25.95
C CYS A 17 26.57 -7.00 25.69
N PRO A 18 27.13 -6.31 26.71
CA PRO A 18 27.78 -5.01 26.53
C PRO A 18 29.19 -5.08 25.91
N LYS A 19 29.67 -6.26 25.53
CA LYS A 19 31.03 -6.44 24.98
C LYS A 19 31.11 -5.97 23.54
N GLN A 20 32.17 -5.25 23.22
CA GLN A 20 32.46 -4.79 21.87
C GLN A 20 33.37 -5.80 21.15
N TRP A 21 33.14 -5.97 19.85
CA TRP A 21 33.88 -6.88 18.98
C TRP A 21 35.40 -6.70 19.11
N ASP A 22 35.86 -5.45 19.11
CA ASP A 22 37.29 -5.10 19.16
C ASP A 22 37.97 -5.50 20.47
N ALA A 23 37.19 -5.67 21.55
CA ALA A 23 37.68 -6.08 22.86
C ALA A 23 37.70 -7.62 23.06
N LEU A 24 37.27 -8.41 22.06
CA LEU A 24 37.28 -9.87 22.12
C LEU A 24 38.60 -10.47 21.63
N GLN A 25 38.93 -11.67 22.10
CA GLN A 25 40.14 -12.37 21.71
C GLN A 25 40.03 -12.90 20.28
N SER A 26 41.06 -12.65 19.47
CA SER A 26 41.10 -13.18 18.09
C SER A 26 41.26 -14.69 18.11
N THR A 27 40.62 -15.38 17.16
CA THR A 27 40.77 -16.82 16.96
C THR A 27 41.45 -17.12 15.62
N ALA A 28 41.69 -18.40 15.33
CA ALA A 28 42.21 -18.83 14.05
C ALA A 28 41.19 -18.70 12.89
N GLU A 29 39.90 -18.63 13.21
CA GLU A 29 38.82 -18.50 12.23
C GLU A 29 38.54 -17.02 11.92
N PRO A 30 38.64 -16.58 10.66
CA PRO A 30 38.25 -15.24 10.26
C PRO A 30 36.77 -14.99 10.56
N GLY A 31 36.45 -13.87 11.21
CA GLY A 31 35.06 -13.54 11.59
C GLY A 31 34.56 -14.18 12.88
N VAL A 32 35.41 -14.92 13.60
CA VAL A 32 35.10 -15.50 14.91
C VAL A 32 36.07 -14.98 15.98
N ARG A 33 35.51 -14.52 17.10
CA ARG A 33 36.29 -14.11 18.27
C ARG A 33 35.80 -14.83 19.52
N ALA A 34 36.66 -14.97 20.51
CA ALA A 34 36.32 -15.58 21.80
C ALA A 34 36.12 -14.51 22.87
N CYS A 35 35.07 -14.65 23.67
CA CYS A 35 34.83 -13.77 24.81
C CYS A 35 35.50 -14.33 26.06
N SER A 36 36.45 -13.59 26.64
CA SER A 36 37.17 -13.99 27.86
C SER A 36 36.30 -14.04 29.13
N GLN A 37 35.11 -13.44 29.11
CA GLN A 37 34.21 -13.42 30.26
C GLN A 37 33.22 -14.58 30.30
N CYS A 38 32.52 -14.84 29.19
CA CYS A 38 31.55 -15.93 29.12
C CYS A 38 32.09 -17.19 28.45
N GLN A 39 33.34 -17.16 27.96
CA GLN A 39 34.04 -18.26 27.30
C GLN A 39 33.33 -18.80 26.04
N LYS A 40 32.39 -18.03 25.47
CA LYS A 40 31.68 -18.38 24.23
C LYS A 40 32.39 -17.83 23.00
N SER A 41 32.22 -18.54 21.88
CA SER A 41 32.53 -18.03 20.54
C SER A 41 31.50 -16.98 20.12
N VAL A 42 31.99 -15.88 19.55
CA VAL A 42 31.22 -14.75 19.05
C VAL A 42 31.45 -14.63 17.56
N TYR A 43 30.37 -14.68 16.78
CA TYR A 43 30.41 -14.64 15.31
C TYR A 43 30.07 -13.23 14.82
N PHE A 44 30.92 -12.64 13.99
CA PHE A 44 30.66 -11.33 13.41
C PHE A 44 29.77 -11.45 12.18
N CYS A 45 28.50 -11.08 12.34
CA CYS A 45 27.50 -11.16 11.29
C CYS A 45 27.43 -9.84 10.53
N GLN A 46 27.60 -9.87 9.22
CA GLN A 46 27.53 -8.68 8.36
C GLN A 46 26.13 -8.43 7.81
N SER A 47 25.22 -9.39 7.98
CA SER A 47 23.83 -9.28 7.54
C SER A 47 22.85 -9.72 8.63
N ALA A 48 21.58 -9.28 8.50
CA ALA A 48 20.51 -9.70 9.39
C ALA A 48 20.19 -11.20 9.27
N GLU A 49 20.34 -11.76 8.08
CA GLU A 49 20.09 -13.19 7.82
C GLU A 49 21.12 -14.08 8.52
N GLU A 50 22.40 -13.73 8.38
CA GLU A 50 23.50 -14.41 9.07
C GLU A 50 23.34 -14.32 10.59
N ALA A 51 22.98 -13.14 11.09
CA ALA A 51 22.66 -12.93 12.50
C ALA A 51 21.50 -13.83 12.97
N ALA A 52 20.44 -13.95 12.17
CA ALA A 52 19.29 -14.80 12.49
C ALA A 52 19.66 -16.29 12.52
N GLN A 53 20.45 -16.77 11.54
CA GLN A 53 20.91 -18.16 11.47
C GLN A 53 21.76 -18.52 12.68
N HIS A 54 22.76 -17.70 13.02
CA HIS A 54 23.58 -17.93 14.22
C HIS A 54 22.78 -17.83 15.52
N ALA A 55 21.81 -16.92 15.58
CA ALA A 55 20.94 -16.78 16.76
C ALA A 55 20.03 -18.00 16.97
N GLN A 56 19.50 -18.61 15.90
CA GLN A 56 18.73 -19.85 15.98
C GLN A 56 19.54 -21.04 16.50
N LEU A 57 20.84 -21.05 16.20
CA LEU A 57 21.80 -22.03 16.73
C LEU A 57 22.23 -21.74 18.18
N GLY A 58 21.75 -20.66 18.78
CA GLY A 58 22.11 -20.24 20.15
C GLY A 58 23.52 -19.66 20.25
N HIS A 59 24.13 -19.27 19.14
CA HIS A 59 25.46 -18.67 19.11
C HIS A 59 25.41 -17.21 19.62
N CYS A 60 26.52 -16.76 20.22
CA CYS A 60 26.72 -15.34 20.45
C CYS A 60 27.11 -14.67 19.14
N ILE A 61 26.50 -13.53 18.84
CA ILE A 61 26.77 -12.78 17.62
C ILE A 61 27.21 -11.35 17.94
N ALA A 62 28.06 -10.81 17.09
CA ALA A 62 28.36 -9.39 17.02
C ALA A 62 27.86 -8.89 15.66
N VAL A 63 27.18 -7.76 15.67
CA VAL A 63 26.69 -7.11 14.45
C VAL A 63 27.26 -5.69 14.38
N PRO A 64 27.54 -5.18 13.18
CA PRO A 64 27.98 -3.80 13.05
C PRO A 64 26.87 -2.83 13.51
N SER A 65 27.28 -1.64 13.95
CA SER A 65 26.38 -0.64 14.53
C SER A 65 25.23 -0.25 13.60
N TRP A 66 25.48 -0.16 12.29
CA TRP A 66 24.46 0.16 11.27
C TRP A 66 23.39 -0.93 11.11
N LEU A 67 23.69 -2.17 11.51
CA LEU A 67 22.76 -3.30 11.48
C LEU A 67 21.88 -3.37 12.75
N SER A 68 22.33 -2.74 13.85
CA SER A 68 21.59 -2.63 15.13
C SER A 68 20.88 -1.29 15.33
N ALA A 69 21.24 -0.25 14.58
CA ALA A 69 20.68 1.08 14.76
C ALA A 69 19.19 1.17 14.38
N PRO A 70 18.35 1.91 15.15
CA PRO A 70 17.08 2.41 14.66
C PRO A 70 17.31 3.28 13.42
N GLN A 71 16.57 3.02 12.34
CA GLN A 71 16.80 3.72 11.06
C GLN A 71 16.20 5.13 10.99
N ASP A 72 15.34 5.51 11.94
CA ASP A 72 14.84 6.88 12.09
C ASP A 72 15.06 7.35 13.53
N SER A 73 15.53 8.59 13.67
CA SER A 73 15.47 9.31 14.94
C SER A 73 14.00 9.52 15.38
N PRO A 74 13.69 9.55 16.69
CA PRO A 74 12.34 9.86 17.18
C PRO A 74 11.73 11.13 16.54
N GLU A 75 12.58 12.13 16.28
CA GLU A 75 12.21 13.40 15.64
C GLU A 75 11.71 13.24 14.20
N GLU A 76 12.27 12.30 13.41
CA GLU A 76 11.85 12.09 12.02
C GLU A 76 10.45 11.49 11.93
N PHE A 77 10.09 10.58 12.84
CA PHE A 77 8.74 10.03 12.88
C PHE A 77 7.71 11.04 13.39
N GLU A 78 8.09 11.87 14.36
CA GLU A 78 7.24 12.96 14.82
C GLU A 78 6.94 13.97 13.70
N ARG A 79 7.94 14.30 12.88
CA ARG A 79 7.75 15.10 11.65
C ARG A 79 6.81 14.43 10.65
N LEU A 80 6.94 13.12 10.43
CA LEU A 80 6.07 12.37 9.53
C LEU A 80 4.61 12.36 10.01
N GLN A 81 4.40 12.18 11.33
CA GLN A 81 3.07 12.23 11.93
C GLN A 81 2.43 13.60 11.79
N GLU A 82 3.20 14.68 12.01
CA GLU A 82 2.69 16.03 11.86
C GLU A 82 2.32 16.34 10.41
N LEU A 83 3.16 15.95 9.44
CA LEU A 83 2.84 16.07 8.01
C LEU A 83 1.55 15.32 7.67
N ALA A 84 1.41 14.07 8.12
CA ALA A 84 0.22 13.27 7.85
C ALA A 84 -1.05 13.91 8.44
N ARG A 85 -0.95 14.42 9.67
CA ARG A 85 -2.04 15.12 10.37
C ARG A 85 -2.50 16.36 9.62
N GLN A 86 -1.58 17.16 9.06
CA GLN A 86 -1.90 18.36 8.29
C GLN A 86 -2.71 18.04 7.01
N HIS A 87 -2.57 16.84 6.48
CA HIS A 87 -3.28 16.37 5.28
C HIS A 87 -4.45 15.43 5.57
N GLY A 88 -4.82 15.22 6.85
CA GLY A 88 -5.93 14.35 7.23
C GLY A 88 -5.67 12.86 6.96
N MET A 89 -4.40 12.45 6.90
CA MET A 89 -3.98 11.08 6.59
C MET A 89 -3.29 10.42 7.80
N PRO A 90 -3.36 9.10 7.97
CA PRO A 90 -2.57 8.41 8.97
C PRO A 90 -1.11 8.24 8.49
N ALA A 91 -0.16 8.35 9.41
CA ALA A 91 1.24 8.00 9.16
C ALA A 91 1.46 6.49 9.41
N VAL A 92 2.24 5.84 8.55
CA VAL A 92 2.61 4.43 8.69
C VAL A 92 4.13 4.28 8.64
N ARG A 93 4.67 3.32 9.40
CA ARG A 93 6.07 2.89 9.25
C ARG A 93 6.12 1.63 8.40
N LEU A 94 7.08 1.58 7.47
CA LEU A 94 7.26 0.45 6.56
C LEU A 94 8.51 -0.39 6.86
N ARG A 95 9.29 -0.02 7.89
CA ARG A 95 9.41 -0.88 9.08
C ARG A 95 9.48 -2.42 8.94
N GLY A 96 10.28 -3.01 8.05
CA GLY A 96 10.31 -4.47 7.87
C GLY A 96 9.07 -5.04 7.18
N PHE A 97 8.23 -4.17 6.63
CA PHE A 97 7.07 -4.52 5.84
C PHE A 97 7.50 -5.32 4.59
N ARG A 98 6.70 -6.34 4.27
CA ARG A 98 6.78 -7.14 3.06
C ARG A 98 5.53 -6.86 2.25
N PRO A 99 5.64 -6.19 1.08
CA PRO A 99 4.50 -5.96 0.22
C PRO A 99 4.02 -7.28 -0.37
N ASP A 100 2.72 -7.38 -0.62
CA ASP A 100 2.17 -8.46 -1.43
C ASP A 100 2.73 -8.34 -2.86
N PRO A 101 3.47 -9.35 -3.36
CA PRO A 101 4.08 -9.29 -4.68
C PRO A 101 3.08 -9.10 -5.82
N GLU A 102 1.90 -9.72 -5.73
CA GLU A 102 0.87 -9.61 -6.78
C GLU A 102 0.27 -8.21 -6.81
N LEU A 103 0.10 -7.59 -5.64
CA LEU A 103 -0.39 -6.23 -5.54
C LEU A 103 0.65 -5.21 -6.02
N LEU A 104 1.93 -5.41 -5.68
CA LEU A 104 3.02 -4.56 -6.15
C LEU A 104 3.21 -4.67 -7.67
N LYS A 105 3.08 -5.88 -8.24
CA LYS A 105 3.08 -6.11 -9.70
C LYS A 105 1.93 -5.38 -10.40
N ARG A 106 0.72 -5.37 -9.81
CA ARG A 106 -0.42 -4.63 -10.33
C ARG A 106 -0.21 -3.12 -10.33
N VAL A 107 0.35 -2.56 -9.25
CA VAL A 107 0.73 -1.14 -9.19
C VAL A 107 1.80 -0.82 -10.21
N GLY A 108 2.71 -1.77 -10.47
CA GLY A 108 3.83 -1.61 -11.38
C GLY A 108 5.03 -0.98 -10.68
N LEU A 109 6.19 -1.63 -10.82
CA LEU A 109 7.41 -1.23 -10.13
C LEU A 109 7.89 0.18 -10.56
N GLU A 110 7.74 0.52 -11.84
CA GLU A 110 8.11 1.83 -12.37
C GLU A 110 7.23 2.94 -11.80
N VAL A 111 5.91 2.71 -11.71
CA VAL A 111 4.94 3.65 -11.13
C VAL A 111 5.22 3.83 -9.63
N ALA A 112 5.44 2.72 -8.91
CA ALA A 112 5.80 2.72 -7.49
C ALA A 112 7.07 3.55 -7.23
N ARG A 113 8.11 3.41 -8.07
CA ARG A 113 9.35 4.20 -7.95
C ARG A 113 9.16 5.66 -8.35
N LYS A 114 8.55 5.91 -9.52
CA LYS A 114 8.35 7.26 -10.08
C LYS A 114 7.58 8.14 -9.12
N TYR A 115 6.50 7.63 -8.55
CA TYR A 115 5.67 8.38 -7.61
C TYR A 115 6.07 8.18 -6.16
N THR A 116 7.03 7.29 -5.88
CA THR A 116 7.41 6.91 -4.52
C THR A 116 6.17 6.52 -3.71
N VAL A 117 5.48 5.49 -4.20
CA VAL A 117 4.27 4.93 -3.60
C VAL A 117 4.41 3.43 -3.38
N LEU A 118 3.73 2.90 -2.37
CA LEU A 118 3.79 1.48 -2.04
C LEU A 118 2.41 0.96 -1.59
N PRO A 119 1.89 -0.13 -2.18
CA PRO A 119 0.70 -0.76 -1.63
C PRO A 119 1.04 -1.46 -0.30
N VAL A 120 0.33 -1.09 0.76
CA VAL A 120 0.55 -1.63 2.12
C VAL A 120 -0.52 -2.61 2.58
N GLY A 121 -1.58 -2.75 1.78
CA GLY A 121 -2.64 -3.71 2.03
C GLY A 121 -3.78 -3.56 1.03
N GLN A 122 -4.60 -4.60 0.92
CA GLN A 122 -5.80 -4.61 0.09
C GLN A 122 -6.96 -5.19 0.87
N SER A 123 -8.15 -4.60 0.70
CA SER A 123 -9.41 -5.14 1.16
C SER A 123 -10.46 -4.96 0.07
N GLY A 124 -10.83 -6.05 -0.61
CA GLY A 124 -11.75 -6.00 -1.75
C GLY A 124 -11.19 -5.17 -2.89
N SER A 125 -11.93 -4.14 -3.32
CA SER A 125 -11.54 -3.19 -4.37
C SER A 125 -10.74 -1.98 -3.84
N VAL A 126 -10.44 -1.92 -2.54
CA VAL A 126 -9.70 -0.81 -1.93
C VAL A 126 -8.28 -1.25 -1.59
N ILE A 127 -7.29 -0.49 -2.05
CA ILE A 127 -5.89 -0.63 -1.66
C ILE A 127 -5.51 0.49 -0.71
N THR A 128 -4.79 0.16 0.36
CA THR A 128 -4.14 1.16 1.19
C THR A 128 -2.79 1.47 0.56
N LEU A 129 -2.58 2.72 0.14
CA LEU A 129 -1.39 3.14 -0.59
C LEU A 129 -0.58 4.12 0.27
N ALA A 130 0.65 3.74 0.59
CA ALA A 130 1.60 4.63 1.22
C ALA A 130 2.18 5.61 0.18
N LEU A 131 2.18 6.89 0.51
CA LEU A 131 2.68 8.00 -0.29
C LEU A 131 3.82 8.70 0.46
N SER A 132 4.89 9.07 -0.24
CA SER A 132 5.89 9.98 0.34
C SER A 132 5.46 11.43 0.34
N ASP A 133 4.64 11.81 -0.63
CA ASP A 133 4.10 13.16 -0.80
C ASP A 133 2.57 13.08 -0.90
N PRO A 134 1.83 13.43 0.18
CA PRO A 134 0.36 13.42 0.18
C PRO A 134 -0.27 14.46 -0.74
N THR A 135 0.49 15.45 -1.24
CA THR A 135 -0.01 16.48 -2.17
C THR A 135 0.00 16.03 -3.63
N ASN A 136 0.71 14.94 -3.93
CA ASN A 136 0.82 14.39 -5.28
C ASN A 136 -0.43 13.57 -5.64
N ARG A 137 -1.52 14.28 -5.95
CA ARG A 137 -2.79 13.65 -6.33
C ARG A 137 -2.69 12.81 -7.61
N MET A 138 -1.78 13.15 -8.52
CA MET A 138 -1.53 12.41 -9.75
C MET A 138 -1.06 10.96 -9.47
N ALA A 139 -0.32 10.74 -8.39
CA ALA A 139 0.09 9.40 -7.99
C ALA A 139 -1.12 8.51 -7.63
N ILE A 140 -2.09 9.08 -6.92
CA ILE A 140 -3.32 8.39 -6.54
C ILE A 140 -4.13 8.07 -7.80
N ASP A 141 -4.35 9.08 -8.64
CA ASP A 141 -5.16 8.97 -9.87
C ASP A 141 -4.56 7.92 -10.83
N ASP A 142 -3.25 7.94 -11.07
CA ASP A 142 -2.57 6.95 -11.92
C ASP A 142 -2.65 5.54 -11.33
N VAL A 143 -2.43 5.37 -10.03
CA VAL A 143 -2.52 4.05 -9.40
C VAL A 143 -3.95 3.51 -9.48
N MET A 144 -4.97 4.34 -9.22
CA MET A 144 -6.37 3.92 -9.38
C MET A 144 -6.66 3.50 -10.82
N PHE A 145 -6.15 4.26 -11.79
CA PHE A 145 -6.35 3.99 -13.21
C PHE A 145 -5.71 2.67 -13.65
N TYR A 146 -4.43 2.45 -13.36
CA TYR A 146 -3.72 1.25 -13.83
C TYR A 146 -4.12 -0.02 -13.08
N THR A 147 -4.47 0.10 -11.80
CA THR A 147 -4.80 -1.07 -10.98
C THR A 147 -6.28 -1.41 -10.97
N GLY A 148 -7.15 -0.44 -11.25
CA GLY A 148 -8.60 -0.56 -11.07
C GLY A 148 -9.02 -0.73 -9.61
N TYR A 149 -8.19 -0.28 -8.65
CA TYR A 149 -8.51 -0.24 -7.23
C TYR A 149 -8.76 1.18 -6.77
N ASN A 150 -9.66 1.37 -5.82
CA ASN A 150 -9.75 2.63 -5.08
C ASN A 150 -8.60 2.73 -4.10
N VAL A 151 -8.07 3.93 -3.90
CA VAL A 151 -6.92 4.16 -3.03
C VAL A 151 -7.35 4.81 -1.73
N LYS A 152 -6.99 4.19 -0.60
CA LYS A 152 -6.97 4.82 0.72
C LYS A 152 -5.54 5.30 1.01
N PRO A 153 -5.26 6.62 0.98
CA PRO A 153 -3.91 7.12 1.13
C PRO A 153 -3.44 7.09 2.59
N VAL A 154 -2.18 6.75 2.79
CA VAL A 154 -1.46 6.87 4.07
C VAL A 154 -0.09 7.49 3.79
N VAL A 155 0.50 8.16 4.78
CA VAL A 155 1.81 8.83 4.60
C VAL A 155 2.91 7.94 5.16
N ALA A 156 3.98 7.75 4.39
CA ALA A 156 5.19 7.07 4.84
C ALA A 156 6.42 7.84 4.40
N SER A 157 7.58 7.57 5.01
CA SER A 157 8.79 8.23 4.57
C SER A 157 9.21 7.73 3.17
N GLN A 158 9.71 8.65 2.33
CA GLN A 158 10.27 8.30 1.02
C GLN A 158 11.35 7.22 1.14
N ARG A 159 12.22 7.36 2.13
CA ARG A 159 13.31 6.42 2.40
C ARG A 159 12.79 5.01 2.67
N GLU A 160 11.77 4.86 3.51
CA GLU A 160 11.18 3.56 3.80
C GLU A 160 10.48 2.96 2.57
N ILE A 161 9.73 3.76 1.81
CA ILE A 161 9.07 3.29 0.58
C ILE A 161 10.12 2.74 -0.40
N LEU A 162 11.16 3.52 -0.72
CA LEU A 162 12.21 3.10 -1.65
C LEU A 162 12.95 1.87 -1.15
N SER A 163 13.26 1.81 0.15
CA SER A 163 13.90 0.64 0.77
C SER A 163 13.08 -0.64 0.61
N VAL A 164 11.75 -0.57 0.75
CA VAL A 164 10.87 -1.73 0.54
C VAL A 164 10.84 -2.13 -0.93
N ILE A 165 10.75 -1.16 -1.84
CA ILE A 165 10.76 -1.42 -3.29
C ILE A 165 12.09 -2.09 -3.70
N ASP A 166 13.23 -1.57 -3.25
CA ASP A 166 14.55 -2.11 -3.54
C ASP A 166 14.68 -3.57 -3.08
N ARG A 167 14.21 -3.88 -1.87
CA ARG A 167 14.20 -5.25 -1.33
C ARG A 167 13.33 -6.18 -2.16
N ALA A 168 12.12 -5.75 -2.54
CA ALA A 168 11.21 -6.56 -3.35
C ALA A 168 11.80 -6.92 -4.73
N THR A 169 12.62 -6.04 -5.32
CA THR A 169 13.28 -6.29 -6.61
C THR A 169 14.51 -7.20 -6.54
N GLN A 170 15.07 -7.40 -5.35
CA GLN A 170 16.25 -8.24 -5.15
C GLN A 170 15.86 -9.72 -4.93
N GLU A 171 14.68 -9.98 -4.37
CA GLU A 171 14.17 -11.33 -4.11
C GLU A 171 13.77 -12.09 -5.41
N ASP A 172 13.30 -11.38 -6.44
CA ASP A 172 12.90 -11.95 -7.75
C ASP A 172 14.07 -12.41 -8.65
N LYS A 173 15.34 -12.07 -8.33
CA LYS A 173 16.50 -12.47 -9.16
C LYS A 173 16.95 -13.91 -8.96
N SER A 174 16.35 -14.66 -8.03
CA SER A 174 16.81 -16.00 -7.66
C SER A 174 16.12 -17.15 -8.39
N HIS A 175 15.03 -16.92 -9.13
CA HIS A 175 14.42 -17.93 -10.00
C HIS A 175 13.54 -17.28 -11.08
N ILE A 176 13.80 -17.67 -12.34
CA ILE A 176 12.92 -17.65 -13.53
C ILE A 176 13.35 -16.70 -14.67
N ASP A 177 13.42 -17.31 -15.86
CA ASP A 177 13.48 -16.71 -17.20
C ASP A 177 12.69 -15.40 -17.27
N VAL A 178 13.34 -14.36 -17.77
CA VAL A 178 12.69 -13.12 -18.20
C VAL A 178 11.89 -13.46 -19.47
N GLY A 179 10.73 -14.09 -19.27
CA GLY A 179 9.67 -14.11 -20.25
C GLY A 179 9.28 -12.66 -20.48
N VAL A 180 9.64 -12.15 -21.66
CA VAL A 180 9.26 -10.84 -22.17
C VAL A 180 7.74 -10.73 -22.11
N VAL A 181 7.23 -10.19 -21.01
CA VAL A 181 5.90 -9.60 -20.98
C VAL A 181 6.01 -8.32 -21.80
N ASP A 182 5.19 -8.23 -22.84
CA ASP A 182 5.23 -7.18 -23.85
C ASP A 182 5.16 -5.77 -23.21
N GLU A 183 6.34 -5.16 -23.04
CA GLU A 183 6.54 -3.82 -22.45
C GLU A 183 5.79 -2.71 -23.22
N ARG A 184 5.26 -3.00 -24.43
CA ARG A 184 4.58 -2.02 -25.27
C ARG A 184 3.10 -1.82 -24.95
N ALA A 185 2.48 -2.71 -24.17
CA ALA A 185 1.06 -2.58 -23.81
C ALA A 185 0.82 -1.56 -22.67
N PHE A 186 1.82 -1.31 -21.82
CA PHE A 186 1.72 -0.35 -20.71
C PHE A 186 2.06 1.10 -21.11
N LEU A 187 2.70 1.30 -22.26
CA LEU A 187 3.23 2.61 -22.66
C LEU A 187 2.28 3.49 -23.50
N ASN A 188 1.03 3.07 -23.76
CA ASN A 188 -0.06 3.96 -24.19
C ASN A 188 -1.40 3.20 -24.34
N PRO A 189 -2.36 3.50 -23.47
CA PRO A 189 -3.62 4.08 -23.92
C PRO A 189 -3.58 5.57 -23.56
N LYS A 190 -3.88 6.44 -24.53
CA LYS A 190 -4.13 7.85 -24.23
C LYS A 190 -5.15 7.91 -23.08
N PRO A 191 -4.84 8.54 -21.94
CA PRO A 191 -5.81 8.68 -20.87
C PRO A 191 -6.96 9.53 -21.40
N THR A 192 -8.16 8.98 -21.45
CA THR A 192 -9.31 9.84 -21.12
C THR A 192 -9.35 9.80 -19.61
N PRO A 193 -9.08 10.90 -18.89
CA PRO A 193 -9.22 10.89 -17.44
C PRO A 193 -10.64 10.40 -17.13
N ALA A 194 -10.79 9.59 -16.09
CA ALA A 194 -12.11 9.32 -15.54
C ALA A 194 -12.71 10.68 -15.18
N ARG A 195 -13.56 11.20 -16.07
CA ARG A 195 -14.15 12.53 -15.91
C ARG A 195 -15.11 12.51 -14.74
N LEU A 196 -15.68 11.35 -14.40
CA LEU A 196 -16.70 11.22 -13.37
C LEU A 196 -16.13 10.75 -12.03
N SER A 197 -16.42 11.52 -10.98
CA SER A 197 -16.34 11.10 -9.59
C SER A 197 -17.71 11.14 -8.91
N LEU A 198 -17.89 10.30 -7.89
CA LEU A 198 -19.06 10.22 -7.04
C LEU A 198 -18.69 10.74 -5.66
N VAL A 199 -19.39 11.75 -5.18
CA VAL A 199 -19.13 12.36 -3.86
C VAL A 199 -20.28 12.00 -2.93
N SER A 200 -19.96 11.36 -1.79
CA SER A 200 -20.93 11.05 -0.74
C SER A 200 -21.21 12.27 0.17
N GLU A 201 -22.23 12.17 1.03
CA GLU A 201 -22.64 13.28 1.91
C GLU A 201 -21.58 13.71 2.93
N ASP A 202 -20.71 12.78 3.34
CA ASP A 202 -19.55 13.04 4.20
C ASP A 202 -18.34 13.63 3.44
N GLY A 203 -18.49 13.88 2.12
CA GLY A 203 -17.48 14.50 1.29
C GLY A 203 -16.42 13.54 0.73
N VAL A 204 -16.57 12.23 0.95
CA VAL A 204 -15.66 11.24 0.35
C VAL A 204 -15.92 11.13 -1.15
N GLU A 205 -14.86 11.25 -1.94
CA GLU A 205 -14.90 11.21 -3.40
C GLU A 205 -14.42 9.85 -3.94
N TRP A 206 -15.15 9.29 -4.89
CA TRP A 206 -14.88 7.98 -5.51
C TRP A 206 -14.87 8.10 -7.03
N TYR A 207 -13.79 7.68 -7.69
CA TYR A 207 -13.69 7.79 -9.15
C TYR A 207 -14.32 6.60 -9.87
N VAL A 208 -15.08 6.90 -10.92
CA VAL A 208 -15.62 5.90 -11.84
C VAL A 208 -14.52 5.50 -12.81
N HIS A 209 -13.66 4.57 -12.37
CA HIS A 209 -12.41 4.21 -13.03
C HIS A 209 -12.54 3.05 -14.04
N ARG A 210 -13.76 2.51 -14.25
CA ARG A 210 -14.03 1.44 -15.22
C ARG A 210 -15.18 1.83 -16.13
N ASP A 211 -15.17 1.31 -17.35
CA ASP A 211 -16.29 1.49 -18.29
C ASP A 211 -17.58 0.84 -17.78
N ARG A 212 -17.48 -0.17 -16.91
CA ARG A 212 -18.62 -0.76 -16.20
C ARG A 212 -18.32 -0.79 -14.71
N PHE A 213 -18.81 0.20 -13.99
CA PHE A 213 -18.52 0.44 -12.57
C PHE A 213 -19.72 0.08 -11.71
N VAL A 214 -19.61 -0.99 -10.93
CA VAL A 214 -20.70 -1.57 -10.15
C VAL A 214 -20.72 -1.00 -8.73
N ILE A 215 -21.90 -0.56 -8.29
CA ILE A 215 -22.15 -0.06 -6.94
C ILE A 215 -23.03 -1.05 -6.20
N GLY A 216 -22.61 -1.48 -5.02
CA GLY A 216 -23.36 -2.43 -4.20
C GLY A 216 -22.57 -2.91 -3.00
N ARG A 217 -23.22 -3.64 -2.09
CA ARG A 217 -22.56 -4.17 -0.88
C ARG A 217 -21.76 -5.46 -1.11
N GLY A 218 -21.80 -6.00 -2.32
CA GLY A 218 -21.09 -7.23 -2.68
C GLY A 218 -19.59 -6.96 -2.77
N LYS A 219 -18.78 -7.89 -2.26
CA LYS A 219 -17.30 -7.78 -2.25
C LYS A 219 -16.65 -7.62 -3.63
N ASP A 220 -17.41 -7.93 -4.67
CA ASP A 220 -17.07 -7.86 -6.09
C ASP A 220 -17.53 -6.56 -6.77
N CYS A 221 -18.13 -5.62 -6.04
CA CYS A 221 -18.47 -4.29 -6.54
C CYS A 221 -17.28 -3.32 -6.47
N ASP A 222 -17.22 -2.40 -7.44
CA ASP A 222 -16.18 -1.37 -7.54
C ASP A 222 -16.34 -0.31 -6.45
N PHE A 223 -17.59 0.06 -6.12
CA PHE A 223 -17.92 0.87 -4.95
C PHE A 223 -18.81 0.12 -3.97
N GLN A 224 -18.30 -0.05 -2.74
CA GLN A 224 -18.97 -0.71 -1.62
C GLN A 224 -19.19 0.29 -0.48
N PRO A 225 -20.31 1.02 -0.48
CA PRO A 225 -20.75 1.79 0.67
C PRO A 225 -21.04 0.87 1.85
N ASP A 226 -20.76 1.33 3.07
CA ASP A 226 -21.21 0.65 4.29
C ASP A 226 -22.71 0.85 4.48
N SER A 227 -23.50 -0.02 3.86
CA SER A 227 -24.95 -0.07 4.00
C SER A 227 -25.45 -1.51 3.98
N ARG A 228 -26.19 -1.87 5.04
CA ARG A 228 -26.80 -3.20 5.17
C ARG A 228 -28.02 -3.39 4.26
N ILE A 229 -28.66 -2.30 3.86
CA ILE A 229 -29.86 -2.31 3.03
C ILE A 229 -29.57 -2.13 1.54
N LEU A 230 -28.32 -1.79 1.19
CA LEU A 230 -27.86 -1.79 -0.19
C LEU A 230 -27.86 -3.23 -0.77
N SER A 231 -28.19 -3.35 -2.05
CA SER A 231 -28.20 -4.66 -2.73
C SER A 231 -26.77 -5.09 -3.04
N ARG A 232 -26.51 -6.41 -3.18
CA ARG A 232 -25.15 -6.91 -3.48
C ARG A 232 -24.60 -6.28 -4.74
N HIS A 233 -25.42 -6.21 -5.78
CA HIS A 233 -25.20 -5.43 -6.99
C HIS A 233 -26.42 -4.53 -7.11
N HIS A 234 -26.31 -3.25 -6.76
CA HIS A 234 -27.46 -2.36 -6.66
C HIS A 234 -27.62 -1.53 -7.92
N ALA A 235 -26.54 -0.90 -8.37
CA ALA A 235 -26.53 -0.09 -9.57
C ALA A 235 -25.24 -0.31 -10.35
N VAL A 236 -25.23 0.13 -11.60
CA VAL A 236 -24.03 0.20 -12.42
C VAL A 236 -23.97 1.56 -13.09
N ILE A 237 -22.76 2.10 -13.20
CA ILE A 237 -22.45 3.21 -14.09
C ILE A 237 -21.71 2.64 -15.29
N VAL A 238 -22.27 2.85 -16.48
CA VAL A 238 -21.71 2.42 -17.75
C VAL A 238 -21.20 3.63 -18.50
N ARG A 239 -19.94 3.60 -18.94
CA ARG A 239 -19.36 4.59 -19.83
C ARG A 239 -19.58 4.17 -21.27
N GLU A 240 -20.24 5.03 -22.05
CA GLU A 240 -20.40 4.88 -23.49
C GLU A 240 -19.81 6.12 -24.18
N GLY A 241 -18.59 6.00 -24.70
CA GLY A 241 -17.86 7.14 -25.27
C GLY A 241 -17.50 8.18 -24.20
N GLU A 242 -18.00 9.40 -24.33
CA GLU A 242 -17.80 10.48 -23.35
C GLU A 242 -18.89 10.54 -22.28
N ASP A 243 -19.95 9.74 -22.43
CA ASP A 243 -21.12 9.78 -21.58
C ASP A 243 -21.12 8.67 -20.54
N TYR A 244 -21.73 8.94 -19.38
CA TYR A 244 -21.90 7.98 -18.30
C TYR A 244 -23.39 7.78 -18.05
N PHE A 245 -23.81 6.52 -17.93
CA PHE A 245 -25.19 6.12 -17.73
C PHE A 245 -25.33 5.34 -16.42
N LEU A 246 -26.23 5.79 -15.55
CA LEU A 246 -26.62 5.12 -14.32
C LEU A 246 -27.80 4.17 -14.60
N GLU A 247 -27.68 2.93 -14.15
CA GLU A 247 -28.71 1.89 -14.31
C GLU A 247 -28.95 1.15 -12.99
N ASP A 248 -30.21 0.80 -12.71
CA ASP A 248 -30.60 -0.07 -11.59
C ASP A 248 -30.41 -1.54 -11.97
N LEU A 249 -29.70 -2.31 -11.15
CA LEU A 249 -29.47 -3.75 -11.37
C LEU A 249 -30.56 -4.61 -10.73
N ALA A 250 -31.83 -4.23 -10.92
CA ALA A 250 -33.00 -4.83 -10.27
C ALA A 250 -32.84 -4.87 -8.73
N SER A 251 -32.43 -3.73 -8.16
CA SER A 251 -32.16 -3.64 -6.72
C SER A 251 -33.45 -3.69 -5.89
N THR A 252 -33.31 -4.08 -4.62
CA THR A 252 -34.48 -4.18 -3.70
C THR A 252 -35.15 -2.84 -3.46
N SER A 253 -34.36 -1.77 -3.29
CA SER A 253 -34.86 -0.44 -2.92
C SER A 253 -34.96 0.52 -4.12
N GLY A 254 -34.38 0.16 -5.27
CA GLY A 254 -34.30 1.00 -6.45
C GLY A 254 -33.25 2.11 -6.35
N VAL A 255 -32.86 2.63 -7.51
CA VAL A 255 -32.14 3.90 -7.65
C VAL A 255 -33.13 5.07 -7.75
N TRP A 256 -32.85 6.16 -7.04
CA TRP A 256 -33.70 7.35 -7.02
C TRP A 256 -32.94 8.60 -7.44
N LEU A 257 -33.51 9.39 -8.34
CA LEU A 257 -33.04 10.73 -8.72
C LEU A 257 -33.93 11.74 -7.99
N GLY A 258 -33.45 12.28 -6.87
CA GLY A 258 -34.27 13.07 -5.96
C GLY A 258 -35.44 12.26 -5.38
N ARG A 259 -36.68 12.56 -5.82
CA ARG A 259 -37.90 11.86 -5.39
C ARG A 259 -38.43 10.85 -6.41
N GLU A 260 -37.82 10.79 -7.58
CA GLU A 260 -38.29 9.94 -8.68
C GLU A 260 -37.45 8.67 -8.75
N ARG A 261 -38.12 7.51 -8.81
CA ARG A 261 -37.44 6.23 -9.00
C ARG A 261 -36.99 6.11 -10.45
N LEU A 262 -35.71 5.84 -10.66
CA LEU A 262 -35.11 5.65 -11.96
C LEU A 262 -35.88 4.60 -12.77
N GLN A 263 -36.25 4.96 -14.00
CA GLN A 263 -36.84 4.05 -14.99
C GLN A 263 -35.84 3.87 -16.13
N GLY A 264 -35.32 2.66 -16.30
CA GLY A 264 -34.30 2.37 -17.32
C GLY A 264 -32.94 3.00 -16.98
N ARG A 265 -32.29 3.58 -17.99
CA ARG A 265 -30.95 4.20 -17.87
C ARG A 265 -31.05 5.73 -17.81
N HIS A 266 -30.23 6.36 -16.99
CA HIS A 266 -30.13 7.83 -16.87
C HIS A 266 -28.74 8.32 -17.24
N ARG A 267 -28.63 9.29 -18.14
CA ARG A 267 -27.34 9.92 -18.48
C ARG A 267 -26.95 10.88 -17.36
N LEU A 268 -25.84 10.60 -16.68
CA LEU A 268 -25.33 11.42 -15.60
C LEU A 268 -24.79 12.76 -16.12
N GLY A 269 -25.27 13.85 -15.53
CA GLY A 269 -24.75 15.20 -15.72
C GLY A 269 -23.99 15.74 -14.50
N PRO A 270 -23.25 16.85 -14.65
CA PRO A 270 -22.57 17.51 -13.53
C PRO A 270 -23.55 17.95 -12.45
N GLY A 271 -23.31 17.49 -11.22
CA GLY A 271 -24.11 17.83 -10.05
C GLY A 271 -25.31 16.93 -9.80
N ASP A 272 -25.60 15.95 -10.69
CA ASP A 272 -26.70 15.01 -10.50
C ASP A 272 -26.58 14.29 -9.15
N GLU A 273 -27.65 14.34 -8.37
CA GLU A 273 -27.76 13.62 -7.10
C GLU A 273 -28.63 12.38 -7.29
N PHE A 274 -28.14 11.23 -6.84
CA PHE A 274 -28.90 9.99 -6.82
C PHE A 274 -28.73 9.25 -5.49
N THR A 275 -29.73 8.46 -5.14
CA THR A 275 -29.80 7.72 -3.88
C THR A 275 -29.98 6.22 -4.16
N LEU A 276 -29.17 5.41 -3.48
CA LEU A 276 -29.17 3.95 -3.54
C LEU A 276 -29.43 3.43 -2.11
N ALA A 277 -30.66 3.03 -1.82
CA ALA A 277 -31.11 2.76 -0.44
C ALA A 277 -30.90 3.97 0.50
N ASP A 278 -29.95 3.92 1.43
CA ASP A 278 -29.54 5.00 2.34
C ASP A 278 -28.26 5.72 1.90
N VAL A 279 -27.69 5.35 0.76
CA VAL A 279 -26.45 5.95 0.23
C VAL A 279 -26.79 7.04 -0.77
N LYS A 280 -26.48 8.29 -0.43
CA LYS A 280 -26.65 9.44 -1.32
C LYS A 280 -25.31 9.84 -1.96
N LEU A 281 -25.32 10.00 -3.28
CA LEU A 281 -24.14 10.32 -4.09
C LEU A 281 -24.43 11.48 -5.03
N ARG A 282 -23.41 12.29 -5.28
CA ARG A 282 -23.41 13.36 -6.28
C ARG A 282 -22.38 13.08 -7.36
N ALA A 283 -22.80 13.11 -8.63
CA ALA A 283 -21.91 13.05 -9.77
C ALA A 283 -21.15 14.38 -9.94
N GLN A 284 -19.82 14.32 -10.00
CA GLN A 284 -18.96 15.46 -10.33
C GLN A 284 -18.14 15.13 -11.57
N PHE A 285 -18.08 16.07 -12.51
CA PHE A 285 -17.28 15.92 -13.72
C PHE A 285 -16.05 16.81 -13.65
N ARG A 286 -14.87 16.25 -13.93
CA ARG A 286 -13.61 16.97 -14.06
C ARG A 286 -13.28 17.18 -15.54
N GLY A 287 -12.94 18.43 -15.85
CA GLY A 287 -12.65 18.94 -17.19
C GLY A 287 -11.41 18.32 -17.79
#